data_AF-A0A1F9DHC1-F1
#
_entry.id   AF-A0A1F9DHC1-F1
#
_cell.length_a   1.000
_cell.length_b   1.000
_cell.length_c   1.000
_cell.angle_alpha   90.00
_cell.angle_beta   90.00
_cell.angle_gamma   90.00
#
_symmetry.space_group_name_H-M   'P 1'
#
loop_
_entity.id
_entity.type
_entity.pdbx_description
1 polymer ?
#
loop_
_entity_poly.entity_id
_entity_poly.type
_entity_poly.pdbx_seq_one_letter_code
_entity_poly.pdbx_strand_id
1 'polypeptide(L)'
;MEKLLDQIQTSHDIKELDQEELGKLCHEIREEIISTVSKTGGHLASNLGVVELTAALHYVFDFPRDKLVWDVGHQSYVHKLLTGRKDRFHTLRQYKGISGFPKRDESPYDAFDSGHSGNSISSALGMAEARRLKGEEGRVIAVIGDGSMTAGLAFEGLNQTGHIDKDLIVILNDNEMSISPNVGALSSYLNRLMTGQFVNRFRRDMGGFLETLPRIGKSVLRFAKQAEESLKGLIMPGLLFEELGLKYIGPIDGHRLDYLIETFQNIKKLEGPILIHVITKKGKGYPPAEMNPARFHGVPPFVIETGEFKSSQKNPPTYTEVFGETLCRLAKENKRLIAITAAMQSGTGLEEFAIQFPHRFYDIGIAEQHAVTFAAGLALEGMRPVVAIYSTFL
;
A
#
# COMPACT_ATOMS: atom_id res chain seq x y z
N MET A 1 -11.26 29.14 15.74
CA MET A 1 -10.26 28.36 16.49
C MET A 1 -9.19 27.99 15.48
N GLU A 2 -7.93 28.29 15.77
CA GLU A 2 -6.81 27.96 14.88
C GLU A 2 -6.68 26.44 14.75
N LYS A 3 -6.43 25.91 13.55
CA LYS A 3 -6.29 24.47 13.32
C LYS A 3 -4.96 23.99 13.91
N LEU A 4 -4.92 22.80 14.51
CA LEU A 4 -3.66 22.20 14.99
C LEU A 4 -2.65 22.04 13.84
N LEU A 5 -3.12 21.67 12.65
CA LEU A 5 -2.29 21.53 11.46
C LEU A 5 -1.54 22.83 11.08
N ASP A 6 -2.10 24.01 11.39
CA ASP A 6 -1.43 25.29 11.12
C ASP A 6 -0.21 25.50 12.03
N GLN A 7 -0.15 24.80 13.16
CA GLN A 7 0.95 24.86 14.13
C GLN A 7 2.08 23.87 13.80
N ILE A 8 1.85 22.92 12.88
CA ILE A 8 2.85 21.91 12.48
C ILE A 8 3.69 22.45 11.32
N GLN A 9 4.88 22.95 11.65
CA GLN A 9 5.87 23.47 10.71
C GLN A 9 6.99 22.47 10.43
N THR A 10 7.23 21.54 11.35
CA THR A 10 8.25 20.49 11.24
C THR A 10 7.74 19.14 11.76
N SER A 11 8.46 18.07 11.43
CA SER A 11 8.16 16.74 11.97
C SER A 11 8.31 16.66 13.50
N HIS A 12 8.94 17.62 14.16
CA HIS A 12 9.12 17.60 15.61
C HIS A 12 7.90 18.13 16.35
N ASP A 13 7.15 19.06 15.75
CA ASP A 13 6.03 19.75 16.41
C ASP A 13 4.90 18.78 16.79
N ILE A 14 4.73 17.69 16.02
CA ILE A 14 3.73 16.65 16.32
C ILE A 14 4.02 15.90 17.63
N LYS A 15 5.28 15.89 18.10
CA LYS A 15 5.69 15.15 19.30
C LYS A 15 5.22 15.81 20.59
N GLU A 16 4.89 17.09 20.53
CA GLU A 16 4.37 17.87 21.67
C GLU A 16 2.87 17.64 21.91
N LEU A 17 2.20 16.99 20.96
CA LEU A 17 0.77 16.71 21.06
C LEU A 17 0.49 15.51 21.96
N ASP A 18 -0.58 15.59 22.73
CA ASP A 18 -1.15 14.41 23.38
C ASP A 18 -1.93 13.52 22.38
N GLN A 19 -2.41 12.37 22.85
CA GLN A 19 -3.12 11.42 21.97
C GLN A 19 -4.46 11.97 21.45
N GLU A 20 -5.15 12.81 22.21
CA GLU A 20 -6.42 13.41 21.80
C GLU A 20 -6.18 14.46 20.71
N GLU A 21 -5.18 15.31 20.91
CA GLU A 21 -4.70 16.30 19.94
C GLU A 21 -4.20 15.63 18.66
N LEU A 22 -3.48 14.52 18.77
CA LEU A 22 -3.03 13.75 17.61
C LEU A 22 -4.21 13.19 16.79
N GLY A 23 -5.27 12.75 17.48
CA GLY A 23 -6.52 12.33 16.84
C GLY A 23 -7.20 13.49 16.09
N LYS A 24 -7.26 14.68 16.70
CA LYS A 24 -7.77 15.91 16.06
C LYS A 24 -6.93 16.30 14.84
N LEU A 25 -5.59 16.27 14.96
CA LEU A 25 -4.68 16.54 13.84
C LEU A 25 -4.92 15.58 12.67
N CYS A 26 -5.10 14.28 12.93
CA CYS A 26 -5.43 13.30 11.89
C CYS A 26 -6.76 13.63 11.17
N HIS A 27 -7.74 14.20 11.86
CA HIS A 27 -8.97 14.66 11.23
C HIS A 27 -8.72 15.87 10.32
N GLU A 28 -8.03 16.89 10.83
CA GLU A 28 -7.71 18.11 10.06
C GLU A 28 -6.87 17.82 8.81
N ILE A 29 -5.92 16.89 8.90
CA ILE A 29 -5.11 16.43 7.76
C ILE A 29 -5.99 15.82 6.66
N ARG A 30 -6.99 15.01 7.02
CA ARG A 30 -7.93 14.46 6.03
C ARG A 30 -8.70 15.54 5.32
N GLU A 31 -9.22 16.52 6.06
CA GLU A 31 -9.93 17.66 5.48
C GLU A 31 -9.04 18.43 4.50
N GLU A 32 -7.79 18.71 4.87
CA GLU A 32 -6.85 19.44 4.02
C GLU A 32 -6.54 18.68 2.73
N ILE A 33 -6.32 17.36 2.82
CA ILE A 33 -6.11 16.49 1.66
C ILE A 33 -7.34 16.51 0.75
N ILE A 34 -8.54 16.28 1.29
CA ILE A 34 -9.79 16.27 0.51
C ILE A 34 -10.02 17.62 -0.16
N SER A 35 -9.87 18.72 0.59
CA SER A 35 -10.03 20.10 0.10
C SER A 35 -9.08 20.40 -1.05
N THR A 36 -7.80 20.08 -0.91
CA THR A 36 -6.79 20.36 -1.93
C THR A 36 -6.96 19.46 -3.16
N VAL A 37 -7.14 18.16 -2.97
CA VAL A 37 -7.25 17.19 -4.07
C VAL A 37 -8.56 17.37 -4.84
N SER A 38 -9.64 17.86 -4.22
CA SER A 38 -10.89 18.23 -4.92
C SER A 38 -10.71 19.33 -5.97
N LYS A 39 -9.65 20.13 -5.84
CA LYS A 39 -9.33 21.24 -6.74
C LYS A 39 -8.22 20.86 -7.74
N THR A 40 -7.21 20.15 -7.28
CA THR A 40 -5.97 19.87 -8.05
C THR A 40 -5.96 18.49 -8.70
N GLY A 41 -6.80 17.56 -8.23
CA GLY A 41 -6.66 16.14 -8.52
C GLY A 41 -5.46 15.50 -7.82
N GLY A 42 -5.22 14.21 -8.08
CA GLY A 42 -4.11 13.44 -7.50
C GLY A 42 -4.58 12.22 -6.71
N HIS A 43 -3.67 11.63 -5.93
CA HIS A 43 -3.97 10.38 -5.22
C HIS A 43 -4.72 10.63 -3.91
N LEU A 44 -5.98 10.21 -3.81
CA LEU A 44 -6.81 10.50 -2.63
C LEU A 44 -6.87 9.31 -1.67
N ALA A 45 -7.41 8.18 -2.14
CA ALA A 45 -7.78 7.08 -1.26
C ALA A 45 -6.57 6.44 -0.55
N SER A 46 -5.40 6.40 -1.20
CA SER A 46 -4.14 5.93 -0.61
C SER A 46 -3.70 6.79 0.58
N ASN A 47 -3.74 8.12 0.44
CA ASN A 47 -3.34 9.06 1.49
C ASN A 47 -4.28 9.05 2.69
N LEU A 48 -5.59 8.95 2.44
CA LEU A 48 -6.59 8.88 3.51
C LEU A 48 -6.43 7.61 4.37
N GLY A 49 -5.98 6.51 3.77
CA GLY A 49 -5.76 5.24 4.47
C GLY A 49 -4.55 5.24 5.42
N VAL A 50 -3.55 6.11 5.20
CA VAL A 50 -2.29 6.08 5.96
C VAL A 50 -2.14 7.25 6.93
N VAL A 51 -3.20 7.98 7.24
CA VAL A 51 -3.13 9.19 8.09
C VAL A 51 -2.58 8.88 9.47
N GLU A 52 -3.21 7.95 10.21
CA GLU A 52 -2.74 7.57 11.54
C GLU A 52 -1.36 6.91 11.50
N LEU A 53 -1.13 6.02 10.52
CA LEU A 53 0.17 5.37 10.31
C LEU A 53 1.29 6.41 10.16
N THR A 54 1.09 7.41 9.31
CA THR A 54 2.08 8.45 9.04
C THR A 54 2.26 9.36 10.25
N ALA A 55 1.17 9.76 10.91
CA ALA A 55 1.23 10.55 12.13
C ALA A 55 2.03 9.83 13.23
N ALA A 56 1.76 8.55 13.47
CA ALA A 56 2.50 7.74 14.45
C ALA A 56 3.99 7.58 14.10
N LEU A 57 4.33 7.45 12.80
CA LEU A 57 5.71 7.43 12.35
C LEU A 57 6.44 8.74 12.70
N HIS A 58 5.85 9.88 12.36
CA HIS A 58 6.42 11.20 12.66
C HIS A 58 6.47 11.50 14.17
N TYR A 59 5.53 10.94 14.94
CA TYR A 59 5.53 11.04 16.40
C TYR A 59 6.72 10.29 17.02
N VAL A 60 6.96 9.04 16.59
CA VAL A 60 7.95 8.17 17.25
C VAL A 60 9.38 8.32 16.70
N PHE A 61 9.53 8.53 15.40
CA PHE A 61 10.83 8.61 14.73
C PHE A 61 11.27 10.06 14.51
N ASP A 62 12.57 10.29 14.35
CA ASP A 62 13.18 11.61 14.33
C ASP A 62 13.62 11.97 12.91
N PHE A 63 12.70 12.38 12.05
CA PHE A 63 13.03 12.77 10.67
C PHE A 63 13.60 14.20 10.62
N PRO A 64 14.63 14.50 9.77
CA PRO A 64 15.26 13.64 8.77
C PRO A 64 16.52 12.89 9.27
N ARG A 65 16.76 12.82 10.58
CA ARG A 65 17.85 12.00 11.15
C ARG A 65 17.58 10.52 10.89
N ASP A 66 16.37 10.06 11.14
CA ASP A 66 15.87 8.78 10.61
C ASP A 66 15.52 8.97 9.12
N LYS A 67 15.47 7.87 8.36
CA LYS A 67 15.13 7.90 6.93
C LYS A 67 13.80 7.19 6.71
N LEU A 68 12.91 7.85 5.99
CA LEU A 68 11.62 7.30 5.57
C LEU A 68 11.59 7.22 4.04
N VAL A 69 11.46 5.99 3.54
CA VAL A 69 11.36 5.69 2.11
C VAL A 69 9.93 5.22 1.84
N TRP A 70 9.22 5.92 0.96
CA TRP A 70 7.87 5.56 0.55
C TRP A 70 7.92 4.80 -0.79
N ASP A 71 7.38 3.60 -0.83
CA ASP A 71 7.22 2.85 -2.08
C ASP A 71 6.16 3.51 -2.96
N VAL A 72 6.47 3.74 -4.25
CA VAL A 72 5.73 4.60 -5.18
C VAL A 72 5.68 6.07 -4.72
N GLY A 73 5.30 6.33 -3.47
CA GLY A 73 5.21 7.66 -2.86
C GLY A 73 3.86 8.34 -3.02
N HIS A 74 2.90 7.69 -3.67
CA HIS A 74 1.55 8.22 -3.87
C HIS A 74 0.74 8.34 -2.57
N GLN A 75 1.20 7.72 -1.48
CA GLN A 75 0.64 7.76 -0.12
C GLN A 75 1.45 8.67 0.84
N SER A 76 2.16 9.68 0.31
CA SER A 76 3.05 10.55 1.09
C SER A 76 2.49 11.95 1.40
N TYR A 77 1.23 12.26 1.10
CA TYR A 77 0.68 13.61 1.30
C TYR A 77 0.64 14.01 2.78
N VAL A 78 0.31 13.06 3.66
CA VAL A 78 0.35 13.26 5.11
C VAL A 78 1.78 13.60 5.55
N HIS A 79 2.77 12.87 5.03
CA HIS A 79 4.19 13.16 5.26
C HIS A 79 4.56 14.57 4.79
N LYS A 80 4.10 15.01 3.61
CA LYS A 80 4.34 16.37 3.12
C LYS A 80 3.73 17.43 4.04
N LEU A 81 2.49 17.24 4.48
CA LEU A 81 1.79 18.15 5.39
C LEU A 81 2.52 18.29 6.74
N LEU A 82 3.05 17.19 7.28
CA LEU A 82 3.77 17.15 8.57
C LEU A 82 5.24 17.64 8.50
N THR A 83 5.70 18.10 7.33
CA THR A 83 7.12 18.42 7.11
C THR A 83 7.31 19.81 6.47
N GLY A 84 6.53 20.78 6.91
CA GLY A 84 6.69 22.19 6.55
C GLY A 84 6.24 22.56 5.15
N ARG A 85 5.43 21.71 4.50
CA ARG A 85 4.93 21.97 3.13
C ARG A 85 3.44 22.31 3.08
N LYS A 86 2.77 22.46 4.22
CA LYS A 86 1.34 22.76 4.30
C LYS A 86 0.96 24.02 3.52
N ASP A 87 1.71 25.12 3.65
CA ASP A 87 1.39 26.38 2.96
C ASP A 87 1.51 26.30 1.43
N ARG A 88 2.33 25.38 0.93
CA ARG A 88 2.49 25.12 -0.51
C ARG A 88 1.61 23.98 -1.00
N PHE A 89 0.88 23.30 -0.11
CA PHE A 89 0.15 22.08 -0.44
C PHE A 89 -0.95 22.31 -1.46
N HIS A 90 -1.55 23.50 -1.49
CA HIS A 90 -2.52 23.92 -2.50
C HIS A 90 -1.98 23.89 -3.95
N THR A 91 -0.65 23.82 -4.15
CA THR A 91 0.00 23.72 -5.47
C THR A 91 0.27 22.28 -5.92
N LEU A 92 -0.23 21.29 -5.18
CA LEU A 92 0.01 19.87 -5.43
C LEU A 92 -0.21 19.46 -6.89
N ARG A 93 0.81 18.84 -7.49
CA ARG A 93 0.84 18.34 -8.88
C ARG A 93 0.58 19.41 -9.95
N GLN A 94 0.67 20.69 -9.59
CA GLN A 94 0.58 21.78 -10.55
C GLN A 94 1.98 22.14 -11.07
N TYR A 95 2.04 22.72 -12.26
CA TYR A 95 3.30 23.19 -12.83
C TYR A 95 4.00 24.17 -11.88
N LYS A 96 5.29 23.92 -11.57
CA LYS A 96 6.10 24.63 -10.56
C LYS A 96 5.60 24.52 -9.11
N GLY A 97 4.59 23.68 -8.85
CA GLY A 97 4.11 23.34 -7.51
C GLY A 97 4.89 22.18 -6.87
N ILE A 98 4.35 21.67 -5.77
CA ILE A 98 4.91 20.48 -5.11
C ILE A 98 4.58 19.20 -5.88
N SER A 99 5.51 18.25 -5.87
CA SER A 99 5.37 16.94 -6.48
C SER A 99 4.26 16.13 -5.80
N GLY A 100 3.61 15.27 -6.58
CA GLY A 100 2.68 14.25 -6.05
C GLY A 100 3.38 13.05 -5.41
N PHE A 101 4.71 13.05 -5.38
CA PHE A 101 5.56 11.99 -4.83
C PHE A 101 6.71 12.63 -4.03
N PRO A 102 7.37 11.89 -3.12
CA PRO A 102 8.61 12.32 -2.49
C PRO A 102 9.66 12.72 -3.52
N LYS A 103 10.34 13.84 -3.25
CA LYS A 103 11.41 14.38 -4.09
C LYS A 103 12.45 15.06 -3.20
N ARG A 104 13.69 14.58 -3.24
CA ARG A 104 14.81 15.06 -2.41
C ARG A 104 15.09 16.54 -2.58
N ASP A 105 15.00 17.04 -3.82
CA ASP A 105 15.17 18.47 -4.11
C ASP A 105 14.01 19.34 -3.57
N GLU A 106 12.88 18.73 -3.22
CA GLU A 106 11.73 19.44 -2.63
C GLU A 106 11.85 19.55 -1.11
N SER A 107 12.41 18.53 -0.44
CA SER A 107 12.44 18.46 1.02
C SER A 107 13.54 17.53 1.55
N PRO A 108 14.25 17.91 2.63
CA PRO A 108 15.21 17.01 3.30
C PRO A 108 14.55 15.81 3.97
N TYR A 109 13.23 15.83 4.16
CA TYR A 109 12.44 14.73 4.71
C TYR A 109 12.14 13.63 3.68
N ASP A 110 12.25 13.93 2.39
CA ASP A 110 12.04 12.98 1.31
C ASP A 110 13.37 12.25 1.05
N ALA A 111 13.57 11.07 1.65
CA ALA A 111 14.86 10.37 1.61
C ALA A 111 15.22 9.80 0.23
N PHE A 112 14.21 9.43 -0.57
CA PHE A 112 14.35 8.80 -1.88
C PHE A 112 13.32 9.38 -2.86
N ASP A 113 13.73 9.59 -4.12
CA ASP A 113 12.82 10.01 -5.19
C ASP A 113 12.04 8.79 -5.66
N SER A 114 10.72 8.78 -5.47
CA SER A 114 9.89 7.63 -5.80
C SER A 114 8.84 7.97 -6.85
N GLY A 115 8.34 6.93 -7.51
CA GLY A 115 7.27 7.00 -8.50
C GLY A 115 6.97 5.62 -9.05
N HIS A 116 8.01 4.83 -9.30
CA HIS A 116 7.90 3.39 -9.55
C HIS A 116 7.78 2.60 -8.23
N SER A 117 7.13 1.45 -8.31
CA SER A 117 6.88 0.52 -7.21
C SER A 117 8.01 -0.48 -6.99
N GLY A 118 8.05 -1.07 -5.79
CA GLY A 118 8.92 -2.19 -5.44
C GLY A 118 10.36 -1.83 -5.11
N ASN A 119 10.74 -0.55 -5.17
CA ASN A 119 12.11 -0.07 -4.95
C ASN A 119 12.41 0.34 -3.50
N SER A 120 11.39 0.46 -2.64
CA SER A 120 11.56 1.00 -1.28
C SER A 120 12.45 0.14 -0.40
N ILE A 121 12.29 -1.18 -0.41
CA ILE A 121 13.06 -2.10 0.44
C ILE A 121 14.54 -2.05 0.04
N SER A 122 14.84 -2.19 -1.25
CA SER A 122 16.22 -2.19 -1.76
C SER A 122 16.91 -0.83 -1.55
N SER A 123 16.21 0.28 -1.79
CA SER A 123 16.77 1.62 -1.57
C SER A 123 16.99 1.91 -0.08
N ALA A 124 16.05 1.53 0.78
CA ALA A 124 16.19 1.64 2.23
C ALA A 124 17.33 0.75 2.77
N LEU A 125 17.47 -0.47 2.28
CA LEU A 125 18.58 -1.37 2.64
C LEU A 125 19.94 -0.75 2.29
N GLY A 126 20.07 -0.16 1.10
CA GLY A 126 21.27 0.56 0.69
C GLY A 126 21.59 1.75 1.61
N MET A 127 20.57 2.50 2.05
CA MET A 127 20.76 3.59 3.02
C MET A 127 21.18 3.08 4.39
N ALA A 128 20.60 1.98 4.87
CA ALA A 128 20.95 1.35 6.15
C ALA A 128 22.42 0.88 6.14
N GLU A 129 22.84 0.22 5.06
CA GLU A 129 24.23 -0.25 4.93
C GLU A 129 25.23 0.93 4.81
N ALA A 130 24.87 1.98 4.07
CA ALA A 130 25.70 3.18 3.98
C ALA A 130 25.90 3.85 5.36
N ARG A 131 24.87 3.89 6.22
CA ARG A 131 24.98 4.40 7.59
C ARG A 131 25.91 3.56 8.45
N ARG A 132 25.75 2.24 8.39
CA ARG A 132 26.61 1.31 9.11
C ARG A 132 28.08 1.51 8.75
N LEU A 133 28.39 1.61 7.46
CA LEU A 133 29.75 1.81 6.97
C LEU A 133 30.37 3.14 7.44
N LYS A 134 29.54 4.15 7.69
CA LYS A 134 29.97 5.46 8.21
C LYS A 134 29.97 5.56 9.74
N GLY A 135 29.45 4.56 10.45
CA GLY A 135 29.21 4.64 11.89
C GLY A 135 28.14 5.68 12.27
N GLU A 136 27.20 5.97 11.36
CA GLU A 136 26.09 6.91 11.62
C GLU A 136 24.93 6.19 12.33
N GLU A 137 24.35 6.84 13.34
CA GLU A 137 23.15 6.36 14.02
C GLU A 137 21.84 6.77 13.32
N GLY A 138 20.76 6.06 13.65
CA GLY A 138 19.39 6.36 13.25
C GLY A 138 18.76 5.26 12.40
N ARG A 139 17.44 5.20 12.40
CA ARG A 139 16.65 4.15 11.75
C ARG A 139 16.40 4.45 10.28
N VAL A 140 16.32 3.38 9.48
CA VAL A 140 15.84 3.45 8.09
C VAL A 140 14.55 2.63 7.99
N ILE A 141 13.52 3.26 7.44
CA ILE A 141 12.16 2.72 7.39
C ILE A 141 11.68 2.74 5.94
N ALA A 142 11.23 1.60 5.44
CA ALA A 142 10.56 1.47 4.15
C ALA A 142 9.06 1.25 4.37
N VAL A 143 8.20 2.09 3.79
CA VAL A 143 6.75 1.87 3.78
C VAL A 143 6.35 1.37 2.40
N ILE A 144 5.87 0.13 2.33
CA ILE A 144 5.52 -0.55 1.08
C ILE A 144 4.07 -1.03 1.12
N GLY A 145 3.35 -0.86 0.01
CA GLY A 145 2.00 -1.42 -0.13
C GLY A 145 2.02 -2.92 -0.41
N ASP A 146 0.97 -3.61 0.01
CA ASP A 146 0.62 -4.98 -0.38
C ASP A 146 0.70 -5.24 -1.90
N GLY A 147 0.22 -4.30 -2.72
CA GLY A 147 0.35 -4.36 -4.17
C GLY A 147 1.81 -4.36 -4.65
N SER A 148 2.61 -3.44 -4.12
CA SER A 148 4.04 -3.31 -4.45
C SER A 148 4.88 -4.51 -3.99
N MET A 149 4.42 -5.24 -2.97
CA MET A 149 5.09 -6.47 -2.51
C MET A 149 5.06 -7.60 -3.56
N THR A 150 4.20 -7.49 -4.57
CA THR A 150 4.19 -8.43 -5.71
C THR A 150 5.33 -8.20 -6.71
N ALA A 151 6.03 -7.06 -6.61
CA ALA A 151 7.15 -6.76 -7.48
C ALA A 151 8.37 -7.63 -7.17
N GLY A 152 9.04 -8.10 -8.23
CA GLY A 152 10.25 -8.92 -8.11
C GLY A 152 11.32 -8.22 -7.27
N LEU A 153 11.55 -6.93 -7.53
CA LEU A 153 12.52 -6.12 -6.79
C LEU A 153 12.25 -6.05 -5.28
N ALA A 154 10.97 -6.07 -4.86
CA ALA A 154 10.63 -6.08 -3.44
C ALA A 154 11.09 -7.38 -2.77
N PHE A 155 10.89 -8.53 -3.42
CA PHE A 155 11.38 -9.83 -2.94
C PHE A 155 12.89 -9.96 -2.98
N GLU A 156 13.54 -9.44 -4.01
CA GLU A 156 15.01 -9.38 -4.09
C GLU A 156 15.57 -8.59 -2.89
N GLY A 157 14.94 -7.45 -2.57
CA GLY A 157 15.27 -6.63 -1.41
C GLY A 157 15.03 -7.35 -0.08
N LEU A 158 13.90 -8.04 0.09
CA LEU A 158 13.60 -8.82 1.30
C LEU A 158 14.61 -9.95 1.51
N ASN A 159 14.91 -10.71 0.44
CA ASN A 159 15.85 -11.81 0.47
C ASN A 159 17.26 -11.33 0.89
N GLN A 160 17.72 -10.21 0.33
CA GLN A 160 19.00 -9.64 0.75
C GLN A 160 18.96 -9.11 2.18
N THR A 161 17.86 -8.47 2.58
CA THR A 161 17.69 -7.88 3.92
C THR A 161 17.90 -8.91 5.02
N GLY A 162 17.26 -10.07 4.92
CA GLY A 162 17.46 -11.12 5.92
C GLY A 162 18.81 -11.82 5.83
N HIS A 163 19.43 -11.88 4.65
CA HIS A 163 20.78 -12.43 4.52
C HIS A 163 21.84 -11.57 5.22
N ILE A 164 21.76 -10.25 5.08
CA ILE A 164 22.78 -9.34 5.63
C ILE A 164 22.53 -8.95 7.09
N ASP A 165 21.35 -9.26 7.64
CA ASP A 165 20.93 -9.01 9.02
C ASP A 165 21.26 -7.58 9.48
N LYS A 166 20.51 -6.60 8.95
CA LYS A 166 20.73 -5.17 9.18
C LYS A 166 19.48 -4.49 9.69
N ASP A 167 19.69 -3.39 10.40
CA ASP A 167 18.66 -2.55 11.00
C ASP A 167 17.81 -1.82 9.93
N LEU A 168 16.89 -2.55 9.33
CA LEU A 168 15.87 -2.07 8.41
C LEU A 168 14.48 -2.38 8.97
N ILE A 169 13.63 -1.37 9.04
CA ILE A 169 12.22 -1.53 9.39
C ILE A 169 11.41 -1.47 8.10
N VAL A 170 10.73 -2.56 7.75
CA VAL A 170 9.78 -2.63 6.64
C VAL A 170 8.37 -2.56 7.21
N ILE A 171 7.59 -1.57 6.77
CA ILE A 171 6.17 -1.44 7.09
C ILE A 171 5.38 -1.86 5.86
N LEU A 172 4.76 -3.02 5.95
CA LEU A 172 3.78 -3.50 4.98
C LEU A 172 2.43 -2.87 5.28
N ASN A 173 2.03 -1.90 4.46
CA ASN A 173 0.70 -1.30 4.50
C ASN A 173 -0.27 -2.14 3.66
N ASP A 174 -1.00 -3.04 4.29
CA ASP A 174 -1.98 -3.91 3.65
C ASP A 174 -3.38 -3.28 3.70
N ASN A 175 -3.95 -3.06 2.53
CA ASN A 175 -5.29 -2.53 2.33
C ASN A 175 -6.08 -3.39 1.31
N GLU A 176 -5.59 -4.60 1.02
CA GLU A 176 -6.09 -5.58 0.06
C GLU A 176 -6.18 -5.09 -1.40
N MET A 177 -5.57 -3.94 -1.74
CA MET A 177 -5.82 -3.20 -2.98
C MET A 177 -4.55 -2.56 -3.58
N SER A 178 -4.29 -2.84 -4.86
CA SER A 178 -3.38 -2.08 -5.72
C SER A 178 -4.14 -0.87 -6.31
N ILE A 179 -4.35 -0.81 -7.62
CA ILE A 179 -5.40 0.03 -8.24
C ILE A 179 -6.69 -0.79 -8.32
N SER A 180 -6.58 -1.99 -8.88
CA SER A 180 -7.54 -3.10 -8.80
C SER A 180 -7.25 -4.00 -7.59
N PRO A 181 -8.14 -4.96 -7.24
CA PRO A 181 -7.85 -5.95 -6.22
C PRO A 181 -6.52 -6.67 -6.50
N ASN A 182 -5.75 -6.94 -5.45
CA ASN A 182 -4.44 -7.59 -5.64
C ASN A 182 -4.56 -8.97 -6.27
N VAL A 183 -3.61 -9.30 -7.13
CA VAL A 183 -3.48 -10.62 -7.76
C VAL A 183 -2.19 -11.31 -7.32
N GLY A 184 -2.22 -12.64 -7.26
CA GLY A 184 -1.06 -13.47 -6.96
C GLY A 184 -1.15 -14.28 -5.65
N ALA A 185 -0.26 -15.26 -5.54
CA ALA A 185 -0.23 -16.19 -4.42
C ALA A 185 0.19 -15.50 -3.11
N LEU A 186 1.06 -14.49 -3.18
CA LEU A 186 1.46 -13.70 -2.01
C LEU A 186 0.28 -12.88 -1.48
N SER A 187 -0.45 -12.18 -2.34
CA SER A 187 -1.65 -11.43 -1.93
C SER A 187 -2.71 -12.36 -1.34
N SER A 188 -2.88 -13.56 -1.91
CA SER A 188 -3.75 -14.59 -1.34
C SER A 188 -3.25 -15.13 0.01
N TYR A 189 -1.93 -15.15 0.25
CA TYR A 189 -1.35 -15.47 1.55
C TYR A 189 -1.65 -14.36 2.57
N LEU A 190 -1.39 -13.09 2.23
CA LEU A 190 -1.69 -11.94 3.09
C LEU A 190 -3.19 -11.86 3.46
N ASN A 191 -4.08 -12.01 2.48
CA ASN A 191 -5.54 -12.07 2.71
C ASN A 191 -5.97 -13.22 3.64
N ARG A 192 -5.27 -14.36 3.62
CA ARG A 192 -5.55 -15.48 4.55
C ARG A 192 -5.10 -15.17 5.98
N LEU A 193 -3.99 -14.43 6.15
CA LEU A 193 -3.56 -13.96 7.47
C LEU A 193 -4.62 -13.04 8.09
N MET A 194 -5.22 -12.18 7.26
CA MET A 194 -6.30 -11.28 7.63
C MET A 194 -7.56 -12.00 8.08
N THR A 195 -8.08 -12.91 7.25
CA THR A 195 -9.31 -13.65 7.55
C THR A 195 -9.17 -14.58 8.76
N GLY A 196 -8.00 -15.16 8.98
CA GLY A 196 -7.70 -16.00 10.16
C GLY A 196 -7.84 -15.24 11.49
N GLN A 197 -7.45 -13.96 11.54
CA GLN A 197 -7.64 -13.14 12.75
C GLN A 197 -9.08 -12.69 12.95
N PHE A 198 -9.81 -12.39 11.88
CA PHE A 198 -11.23 -12.01 11.96
C PHE A 198 -12.09 -13.18 12.48
N VAL A 199 -11.83 -14.39 12.00
CA VAL A 199 -12.46 -15.62 12.49
C VAL A 199 -12.12 -15.87 13.97
N ASN A 200 -10.88 -15.64 14.39
CA ASN A 200 -10.49 -15.77 15.80
C ASN A 200 -11.16 -14.72 16.71
N ARG A 201 -11.35 -13.49 16.22
CA ARG A 201 -12.05 -12.42 16.95
C ARG A 201 -13.54 -12.74 17.09
N PHE A 202 -14.18 -13.13 15.99
CA PHE A 202 -15.59 -13.55 15.96
C PHE A 202 -15.86 -14.81 16.81
N ARG A 203 -14.92 -15.78 16.84
CA ARG A 203 -14.99 -16.95 17.72
C ARG A 203 -14.85 -16.62 19.20
N ARG A 204 -14.03 -15.62 19.57
CA ARG A 204 -13.95 -15.15 20.97
C ARG A 204 -15.27 -14.51 21.41
N ASP A 205 -15.89 -13.72 20.53
CA ASP A 205 -17.17 -13.08 20.81
C ASP A 205 -18.34 -14.09 20.87
N MET A 206 -18.32 -15.12 20.02
CA MET A 206 -19.28 -16.24 20.08
C MET A 206 -19.01 -17.25 21.20
N GLY A 207 -17.77 -17.33 21.71
CA GLY A 207 -17.39 -18.24 22.78
C GLY A 207 -18.18 -18.00 24.06
N GLY A 208 -18.58 -16.74 24.33
CA GLY A 208 -19.44 -16.38 25.44
C GLY A 208 -20.90 -16.84 25.31
N PHE A 209 -21.36 -17.21 24.11
CA PHE A 209 -22.75 -17.62 23.87
C PHE A 209 -22.95 -19.15 23.94
N LEU A 210 -21.90 -19.92 23.62
CA LEU A 210 -21.95 -21.38 23.50
C LEU A 210 -21.72 -22.15 24.81
N GLU A 211 -21.38 -21.47 25.91
CA GLU A 211 -21.27 -22.08 27.25
C GLU A 211 -22.63 -22.48 27.86
N THR A 212 -23.74 -22.16 27.18
CA THR A 212 -25.12 -22.39 27.68
C THR A 212 -25.77 -23.71 27.25
N LEU A 213 -25.13 -24.54 26.40
CA LEU A 213 -25.74 -25.78 25.88
C LEU A 213 -25.16 -27.05 26.53
N PRO A 214 -25.94 -27.79 27.36
CA PRO A 214 -25.43 -28.98 28.04
C PRO A 214 -25.36 -30.22 27.11
N ARG A 215 -24.27 -30.99 27.28
CA ARG A 215 -24.10 -32.43 27.00
C ARG A 215 -23.63 -32.96 25.64
N ILE A 216 -23.51 -32.17 24.56
CA ILE A 216 -22.90 -32.67 23.30
C ILE A 216 -21.53 -32.02 22.99
N GLY A 217 -21.19 -30.90 23.66
CA GLY A 217 -20.04 -30.07 23.29
C GLY A 217 -18.65 -30.66 23.53
N LYS A 218 -18.38 -31.36 24.64
CA LYS A 218 -17.00 -31.56 25.14
C LYS A 218 -16.08 -32.43 24.27
N SER A 219 -16.62 -33.36 23.49
CA SER A 219 -15.83 -34.25 22.62
C SER A 219 -15.63 -33.66 21.23
N VAL A 220 -16.67 -33.02 20.67
CA VAL A 220 -16.59 -32.28 19.41
C VAL A 220 -15.70 -31.04 19.56
N LEU A 221 -15.78 -30.33 20.70
CA LEU A 221 -14.88 -29.22 21.03
C LEU A 221 -13.42 -29.64 21.13
N ARG A 222 -13.14 -30.84 21.66
CA ARG A 222 -11.77 -31.36 21.75
C ARG A 222 -11.21 -31.71 20.38
N PHE A 223 -12.01 -32.37 19.53
CA PHE A 223 -11.59 -32.69 18.18
C PHE A 223 -11.42 -31.43 17.30
N ALA A 224 -12.32 -30.46 17.45
CA ALA A 224 -12.21 -29.15 16.80
C ALA A 224 -10.98 -28.37 17.29
N LYS A 225 -10.71 -28.34 18.60
CA LYS A 225 -9.49 -27.73 19.15
C LYS A 225 -8.22 -28.38 18.62
N GLN A 226 -8.18 -29.71 18.53
CA GLN A 226 -6.98 -30.44 18.12
C GLN A 226 -6.72 -30.33 16.61
N ALA A 227 -7.78 -30.31 15.79
CA ALA A 227 -7.67 -29.98 14.36
C ALA A 227 -7.26 -28.50 14.17
N GLU A 228 -7.79 -27.58 14.97
CA GLU A 228 -7.43 -26.17 14.96
C GLU A 228 -5.97 -25.94 15.37
N GLU A 229 -5.46 -26.64 16.39
CA GLU A 229 -4.04 -26.58 16.80
C GLU A 229 -3.10 -27.13 15.72
N SER A 230 -3.52 -28.18 15.00
CA SER A 230 -2.75 -28.73 13.88
C SER A 230 -2.74 -27.80 12.65
N LEU A 231 -3.82 -27.05 12.43
CA LEU A 231 -3.93 -26.02 11.38
C LEU A 231 -3.17 -24.73 11.74
N LYS A 232 -3.07 -24.38 13.04
CA LYS A 232 -2.32 -23.21 13.52
C LYS A 232 -0.82 -23.29 13.20
N GLY A 233 -0.22 -24.49 13.19
CA GLY A 233 1.19 -24.67 12.81
C GLY A 233 1.48 -24.47 11.32
N LEU A 234 0.47 -24.59 10.43
CA LEU A 234 0.59 -24.36 8.99
C LEU A 234 0.18 -22.94 8.57
N ILE A 235 -0.44 -22.18 9.47
CA ILE A 235 -0.95 -20.81 9.24
C ILE A 235 -0.44 -19.93 10.39
N MET A 236 0.88 -19.95 10.63
CA MET A 236 1.49 -18.90 11.44
C MET A 236 1.60 -17.63 10.59
N PRO A 237 0.94 -16.53 10.98
CA PRO A 237 1.14 -15.24 10.33
C PRO A 237 2.61 -14.86 10.42
N GLY A 238 3.24 -14.64 9.27
CA GLY A 238 4.62 -14.19 9.22
C GLY A 238 5.66 -15.25 8.88
N LEU A 239 5.34 -16.55 8.85
CA LEU A 239 6.33 -17.61 8.63
C LEU A 239 7.17 -17.38 7.36
N LEU A 240 6.55 -16.90 6.27
CA LEU A 240 7.27 -16.56 5.05
C LEU A 240 8.39 -15.53 5.30
N PHE A 241 8.08 -14.49 6.06
CA PHE A 241 9.02 -13.39 6.33
C PHE A 241 10.06 -13.80 7.38
N GLU A 242 9.68 -14.63 8.35
CA GLU A 242 10.60 -15.20 9.34
C GLU A 242 11.63 -16.13 8.69
N GLU A 243 11.20 -16.99 7.75
CA GLU A 243 12.10 -17.83 6.95
C GLU A 243 13.00 -17.02 6.01
N LEU A 244 12.54 -15.84 5.58
CA LEU A 244 13.38 -14.87 4.89
C LEU A 244 14.33 -14.11 5.83
N GLY A 245 14.31 -14.36 7.14
CA GLY A 245 15.22 -13.78 8.13
C GLY A 245 14.73 -12.49 8.78
N LEU A 246 13.46 -12.10 8.62
CA LEU A 246 12.89 -10.89 9.23
C LEU A 246 12.07 -11.22 10.48
N LYS A 247 12.19 -10.39 11.52
CA LYS A 247 11.25 -10.42 12.65
C LYS A 247 9.89 -9.91 12.19
N TYR A 248 8.86 -10.75 12.25
CA TYR A 248 7.51 -10.37 11.85
C TYR A 248 6.66 -9.87 13.03
N ILE A 249 6.02 -8.71 12.87
CA ILE A 249 5.13 -8.11 13.87
C ILE A 249 3.79 -7.77 13.22
N GLY A 250 2.69 -8.33 13.73
CA GLY A 250 1.31 -7.99 13.32
C GLY A 250 0.51 -9.18 12.79
N PRO A 251 -0.55 -8.94 12.00
CA PRO A 251 -1.08 -7.63 11.62
C PRO A 251 -1.55 -6.77 12.80
N ILE A 252 -1.34 -5.46 12.72
CA ILE A 252 -1.87 -4.45 13.67
C ILE A 252 -2.83 -3.49 12.95
N ASP A 253 -3.76 -2.90 13.69
CA ASP A 253 -4.72 -1.92 13.16
C ASP A 253 -4.05 -0.58 12.88
N GLY A 254 -3.94 -0.22 11.60
CA GLY A 254 -3.31 1.01 11.11
C GLY A 254 -4.10 2.29 11.35
N HIS A 255 -5.28 2.20 11.99
CA HIS A 255 -6.08 3.36 12.41
C HIS A 255 -6.13 3.53 13.93
N ARG A 256 -5.38 2.71 14.68
CA ARG A 256 -5.26 2.81 16.14
C ARG A 256 -3.92 3.44 16.51
N LEU A 257 -3.93 4.77 16.67
CA LEU A 257 -2.76 5.56 17.04
C LEU A 257 -2.06 5.03 18.29
N ASP A 258 -2.82 4.61 19.29
CA ASP A 258 -2.31 4.04 20.54
C ASP A 258 -1.47 2.77 20.27
N TYR A 259 -2.00 1.84 19.48
CA TYR A 259 -1.28 0.60 19.12
C TYR A 259 -0.09 0.85 18.21
N LEU A 260 -0.22 1.78 17.25
CA LEU A 260 0.87 2.15 16.36
C LEU A 260 2.04 2.78 17.12
N ILE A 261 1.76 3.76 17.99
CA ILE A 261 2.77 4.45 18.78
C ILE A 261 3.48 3.48 19.72
N GLU A 262 2.73 2.66 20.46
CA GLU A 262 3.31 1.66 21.35
C GLU A 262 4.21 0.67 20.58
N THR A 263 3.72 0.15 19.45
CA THR A 263 4.50 -0.76 18.60
C THR A 263 5.77 -0.08 18.08
N PHE A 264 5.67 1.14 17.56
CA PHE A 264 6.81 1.86 17.02
C PHE A 264 7.83 2.24 18.09
N GLN A 265 7.41 2.55 19.31
CA GLN A 265 8.32 2.80 20.43
C GLN A 265 9.08 1.53 20.84
N ASN A 266 8.43 0.37 20.76
CA ASN A 266 9.05 -0.92 21.05
C ASN A 266 10.06 -1.33 19.97
N ILE A 267 9.70 -1.26 18.69
CA ILE A 267 10.61 -1.61 17.58
C ILE A 267 11.81 -0.68 17.49
N LYS A 268 11.68 0.60 17.87
CA LYS A 268 12.78 1.58 17.81
C LYS A 268 13.98 1.13 18.66
N LYS A 269 13.76 0.24 19.63
CA LYS A 269 14.77 -0.36 20.52
C LYS A 269 15.31 -1.71 20.04
N LEU A 270 14.68 -2.32 19.04
CA LEU A 270 15.09 -3.63 18.52
C LEU A 270 16.19 -3.48 17.46
N GLU A 271 17.03 -4.50 17.37
CA GLU A 271 18.06 -4.64 16.33
C GLU A 271 17.64 -5.70 15.30
N GLY A 272 18.26 -5.65 14.13
CA GLY A 272 18.01 -6.55 13.00
C GLY A 272 16.81 -6.13 12.14
N PRO A 273 16.53 -6.89 11.07
CA PRO A 273 15.47 -6.58 10.12
C PRO A 273 14.10 -6.93 10.69
N ILE A 274 13.16 -6.00 10.55
CA ILE A 274 11.80 -6.12 11.11
C ILE A 274 10.80 -5.84 10.00
N LEU A 275 9.81 -6.71 9.86
CA LEU A 275 8.63 -6.47 9.05
C LEU A 275 7.40 -6.28 9.94
N ILE A 276 6.74 -5.14 9.79
CA ILE A 276 5.52 -4.79 10.50
C ILE A 276 4.38 -4.81 9.51
N HIS A 277 3.42 -5.67 9.76
CA HIS A 277 2.21 -5.77 8.97
C HIS A 277 1.14 -4.85 9.57
N VAL A 278 0.78 -3.80 8.84
CA VAL A 278 -0.20 -2.79 9.24
C VAL A 278 -1.40 -2.86 8.31
N ILE A 279 -2.59 -2.97 8.89
CA ILE A 279 -3.85 -3.05 8.15
C ILE A 279 -4.48 -1.68 8.07
N THR A 280 -4.73 -1.18 6.86
CA THR A 280 -5.42 0.09 6.66
C THR A 280 -6.64 -0.06 5.76
N LYS A 281 -7.51 0.95 5.78
CA LYS A 281 -8.67 1.08 4.91
C LYS A 281 -8.41 2.19 3.89
N LYS A 282 -8.33 1.83 2.62
CA LYS A 282 -8.23 2.80 1.52
C LYS A 282 -9.44 3.74 1.52
N GLY A 283 -9.19 5.04 1.44
CA GLY A 283 -10.23 6.08 1.48
C GLY A 283 -10.74 6.45 2.87
N LYS A 284 -10.13 5.95 3.96
CA LYS A 284 -10.60 6.13 5.34
C LYS A 284 -11.00 7.58 5.68
N GLY A 285 -12.21 7.75 6.17
CA GLY A 285 -12.75 9.03 6.61
C GLY A 285 -13.44 9.85 5.52
N TYR A 286 -13.49 9.34 4.27
CA TYR A 286 -14.26 9.95 3.19
C TYR A 286 -15.19 8.91 2.53
N PRO A 287 -16.49 8.89 2.87
CA PRO A 287 -17.41 7.83 2.44
C PRO A 287 -17.41 7.52 0.93
N PRO A 288 -17.37 8.52 0.01
CA PRO A 288 -17.27 8.22 -1.42
C PRO A 288 -16.02 7.40 -1.80
N ALA A 289 -14.88 7.68 -1.19
CA ALA A 289 -13.64 6.94 -1.40
C ALA A 289 -13.60 5.59 -0.69
N GLU A 290 -14.22 5.46 0.49
CA GLU A 290 -14.33 4.16 1.17
C GLU A 290 -15.21 3.17 0.41
N MET A 291 -16.29 3.66 -0.22
CA MET A 291 -17.20 2.81 -1.01
C MET A 291 -16.61 2.42 -2.37
N ASN A 292 -15.80 3.29 -2.99
CA ASN A 292 -15.23 3.07 -4.32
C ASN A 292 -13.72 3.40 -4.36
N PRO A 293 -12.87 2.68 -3.61
CA PRO A 293 -11.46 3.03 -3.44
C PRO A 293 -10.65 3.01 -4.75
N ALA A 294 -10.99 2.13 -5.70
CA ALA A 294 -10.37 2.09 -7.02
C ALA A 294 -10.63 3.38 -7.82
N ARG A 295 -11.90 3.84 -7.83
CA ARG A 295 -12.30 5.10 -8.49
C ARG A 295 -11.62 6.30 -7.85
N PHE A 296 -11.41 6.28 -6.54
CA PHE A 296 -10.75 7.35 -5.79
C PHE A 296 -9.23 7.17 -5.61
N HIS A 297 -8.60 6.22 -6.32
CA HIS A 297 -7.15 6.02 -6.24
C HIS A 297 -6.39 7.24 -6.76
N GLY A 298 -6.66 7.65 -8.00
CA GLY A 298 -6.19 8.89 -8.61
C GLY A 298 -7.37 9.62 -9.23
N VAL A 299 -7.65 10.83 -8.75
CA VAL A 299 -8.89 11.56 -9.11
C VAL A 299 -8.60 12.83 -9.89
N PRO A 300 -9.46 13.22 -10.84
CA PRO A 300 -9.55 14.59 -11.31
C PRO A 300 -10.20 15.48 -10.24
N PRO A 301 -10.30 16.80 -10.45
CA PRO A 301 -11.09 17.67 -9.59
C PRO A 301 -12.54 17.18 -9.42
N PHE A 302 -13.08 17.29 -8.20
CA PHE A 302 -14.38 16.71 -7.83
C PHE A 302 -15.16 17.61 -6.85
N VAL A 303 -16.43 17.29 -6.63
CA VAL A 303 -17.30 17.93 -5.62
C VAL A 303 -17.21 17.11 -4.33
N ILE A 304 -16.83 17.74 -3.22
CA ILE A 304 -16.51 17.04 -1.98
C ILE A 304 -17.73 16.30 -1.41
N GLU A 305 -18.89 16.95 -1.42
CA GLU A 305 -20.12 16.44 -0.80
C GLU A 305 -20.63 15.17 -1.49
N THR A 306 -20.52 15.11 -2.83
CA THR A 306 -21.04 14.00 -3.64
C THR A 306 -19.96 13.02 -4.08
N GLY A 307 -18.69 13.44 -4.11
CA GLY A 307 -17.60 12.68 -4.73
C GLY A 307 -17.65 12.67 -6.26
N GLU A 308 -18.55 13.44 -6.88
CA GLU A 308 -18.69 13.47 -8.33
C GLU A 308 -17.55 14.25 -8.99
N PHE A 309 -16.94 13.66 -10.00
CA PHE A 309 -15.87 14.28 -10.76
C PHE A 309 -16.45 15.40 -11.62
N LYS A 310 -15.76 16.54 -11.64
CA LYS A 310 -16.18 17.67 -12.47
C LYS A 310 -16.03 17.22 -13.93
N SER A 311 -17.15 17.15 -14.65
CA SER A 311 -17.15 16.67 -16.03
C SER A 311 -16.30 17.57 -16.91
N SER A 312 -15.33 17.00 -17.63
CA SER A 312 -14.82 17.63 -18.84
C SER A 312 -15.80 17.39 -19.99
N GLN A 313 -15.83 18.31 -20.96
CA GLN A 313 -16.63 18.20 -22.20
C GLN A 313 -16.40 16.86 -22.92
N LYS A 314 -17.31 16.50 -23.84
CA LYS A 314 -17.14 15.33 -24.73
C LYS A 314 -15.81 15.42 -25.47
N ASN A 315 -14.83 14.65 -25.01
CA ASN A 315 -13.54 14.53 -25.65
C ASN A 315 -13.60 13.46 -26.75
N PRO A 316 -12.74 13.53 -27.78
CA PRO A 316 -12.51 12.40 -28.67
C PRO A 316 -12.05 11.17 -27.86
N PRO A 317 -12.21 9.95 -28.40
CA PRO A 317 -11.76 8.75 -27.72
C PRO A 317 -10.25 8.81 -27.46
N THR A 318 -9.86 8.32 -26.29
CA THR A 318 -8.47 8.17 -25.87
C THR A 318 -7.77 7.07 -26.68
N TYR A 319 -6.45 7.13 -26.76
CA TYR A 319 -5.65 6.03 -27.35
C TYR A 319 -5.91 4.70 -26.66
N THR A 320 -6.13 4.72 -25.34
CA THR A 320 -6.46 3.54 -24.52
C THR A 320 -7.78 2.90 -24.96
N GLU A 321 -8.83 3.69 -25.20
CA GLU A 321 -10.13 3.19 -25.68
C GLU A 321 -9.99 2.57 -27.08
N VAL A 322 -9.34 3.28 -28.02
CA VAL A 322 -9.13 2.79 -29.38
C VAL A 322 -8.31 1.49 -29.40
N PHE A 323 -7.27 1.40 -28.55
CA PHE A 323 -6.46 0.19 -28.39
C PHE A 323 -7.30 -0.98 -27.87
N GLY A 324 -8.04 -0.79 -26.78
CA GLY A 324 -8.87 -1.83 -26.16
C GLY A 324 -9.93 -2.38 -27.10
N GLU A 325 -10.69 -1.50 -27.75
CA GLU A 325 -11.71 -1.86 -28.74
C GLU A 325 -11.12 -2.65 -29.91
N THR A 326 -9.98 -2.19 -30.43
CA THR A 326 -9.27 -2.85 -31.53
C THR A 326 -8.79 -4.23 -31.11
N LEU A 327 -8.23 -4.38 -29.91
CA LEU A 327 -7.74 -5.65 -29.41
C LEU A 327 -8.86 -6.67 -29.23
N CYS A 328 -10.00 -6.25 -28.66
CA CYS A 328 -11.20 -7.07 -28.55
C CYS A 328 -11.72 -7.54 -29.92
N ARG A 329 -11.74 -6.64 -30.92
CA ARG A 329 -12.13 -7.01 -32.29
C ARG A 329 -11.21 -8.08 -32.87
N LEU A 330 -9.90 -7.88 -32.78
CA LEU A 330 -8.91 -8.86 -33.29
C LEU A 330 -8.99 -10.20 -32.54
N ALA A 331 -9.30 -10.17 -31.25
CA ALA A 331 -9.43 -11.38 -30.44
C ALA A 331 -10.62 -12.26 -30.82
N LYS A 332 -11.70 -11.69 -31.39
CA LYS A 332 -12.85 -12.44 -31.92
C LYS A 332 -12.45 -13.30 -33.11
N GLU A 333 -11.55 -12.79 -33.95
CA GLU A 333 -11.10 -13.43 -35.19
C GLU A 333 -9.91 -14.39 -34.95
N ASN A 334 -9.13 -14.18 -33.87
CA ASN A 334 -7.93 -14.96 -33.59
C ASN A 334 -7.91 -15.52 -32.17
N LYS A 335 -8.17 -16.84 -32.04
CA LYS A 335 -8.15 -17.56 -30.76
C LYS A 335 -6.78 -17.64 -30.09
N ARG A 336 -5.69 -17.37 -30.83
CA ARG A 336 -4.31 -17.37 -30.28
C ARG A 336 -3.90 -16.04 -29.66
N LEU A 337 -4.70 -14.99 -29.83
CA LEU A 337 -4.41 -13.69 -29.24
C LEU A 337 -4.66 -13.73 -27.73
N ILE A 338 -3.66 -13.30 -26.97
CA ILE A 338 -3.68 -13.19 -25.50
C ILE A 338 -3.37 -11.74 -25.13
N ALA A 339 -4.09 -11.19 -24.15
CA ALA A 339 -3.78 -9.88 -23.57
C ALA A 339 -3.11 -10.05 -22.20
N ILE A 340 -2.04 -9.30 -21.97
CA ILE A 340 -1.25 -9.33 -20.74
C ILE A 340 -1.11 -7.90 -20.23
N THR A 341 -1.30 -7.69 -18.93
CA THR A 341 -1.03 -6.42 -18.26
C THR A 341 -0.27 -6.66 -16.95
N ALA A 342 0.34 -5.60 -16.44
CA ALA A 342 1.00 -5.59 -15.14
C ALA A 342 0.22 -4.64 -14.20
N ALA A 343 -0.81 -5.14 -13.51
CA ALA A 343 -1.69 -4.41 -12.58
C ALA A 343 -2.43 -3.18 -13.13
N MET A 344 -2.46 -2.99 -14.46
CA MET A 344 -2.96 -1.78 -15.12
C MET A 344 -4.13 -2.06 -16.07
N GLN A 345 -5.03 -2.98 -15.71
CA GLN A 345 -6.17 -3.38 -16.55
C GLN A 345 -6.99 -2.19 -17.08
N SER A 346 -7.37 -1.25 -16.21
CA SER A 346 -8.13 -0.05 -16.57
C SER A 346 -7.31 0.95 -17.38
N GLY A 347 -6.10 1.26 -16.91
CA GLY A 347 -5.19 2.21 -17.56
C GLY A 347 -4.74 1.79 -18.97
N THR A 348 -4.77 0.48 -19.26
CA THR A 348 -4.38 -0.09 -20.56
C THR A 348 -5.56 -0.49 -21.44
N GLY A 349 -6.80 -0.20 -21.02
CA GLY A 349 -7.99 -0.43 -21.86
C GLY A 349 -8.36 -1.91 -22.01
N LEU A 350 -7.98 -2.75 -21.04
CA LEU A 350 -8.20 -4.20 -21.09
C LEU A 350 -9.39 -4.68 -20.25
N GLU A 351 -10.19 -3.78 -19.68
CA GLU A 351 -11.40 -4.12 -18.92
C GLU A 351 -12.35 -5.00 -19.73
N GLU A 352 -12.75 -4.53 -20.91
CA GLU A 352 -13.67 -5.26 -21.78
C GLU A 352 -13.06 -6.57 -22.30
N PHE A 353 -11.75 -6.59 -22.55
CA PHE A 353 -11.06 -7.81 -22.98
C PHE A 353 -11.12 -8.89 -21.90
N ALA A 354 -10.88 -8.51 -20.63
CA ALA A 354 -10.94 -9.43 -19.50
C ALA A 354 -12.35 -10.01 -19.31
N ILE A 355 -13.40 -9.21 -19.56
CA ILE A 355 -14.80 -9.65 -19.49
C ILE A 355 -15.15 -10.60 -20.65
N GLN A 356 -14.81 -10.23 -21.89
CA GLN A 356 -15.17 -11.03 -23.08
C GLN A 356 -14.32 -12.30 -23.23
N PHE A 357 -13.05 -12.26 -22.82
CA PHE A 357 -12.06 -13.33 -23.04
C PHE A 357 -11.26 -13.68 -21.77
N PRO A 358 -11.92 -14.06 -20.66
CA PRO A 358 -11.26 -14.26 -19.37
C PRO A 358 -10.16 -15.33 -19.42
N HIS A 359 -10.30 -16.37 -20.24
CA HIS A 359 -9.29 -17.42 -20.40
C HIS A 359 -8.06 -17.02 -21.23
N ARG A 360 -8.03 -15.80 -21.78
CA ARG A 360 -6.95 -15.27 -22.62
C ARG A 360 -6.45 -13.91 -22.12
N PHE A 361 -6.82 -13.56 -20.89
CA PHE A 361 -6.39 -12.34 -20.20
C PHE A 361 -5.55 -12.73 -18.99
N TYR A 362 -4.41 -12.08 -18.83
CA TYR A 362 -3.52 -12.27 -17.69
C TYR A 362 -3.15 -10.92 -17.08
N ASP A 363 -3.55 -10.70 -15.82
CA ASP A 363 -2.96 -9.68 -14.97
C ASP A 363 -1.84 -10.32 -14.14
N ILE A 364 -0.63 -9.86 -14.37
CA ILE A 364 0.59 -10.39 -13.78
C ILE A 364 0.94 -9.68 -12.45
N GLY A 365 0.14 -8.71 -12.01
CA GLY A 365 0.48 -7.84 -10.88
C GLY A 365 1.58 -6.84 -11.27
N ILE A 366 2.21 -6.22 -10.27
CA ILE A 366 3.28 -5.23 -10.50
C ILE A 366 4.59 -5.97 -10.81
N ALA A 367 4.66 -6.64 -11.96
CA ALA A 367 5.80 -7.46 -12.34
C ALA A 367 6.04 -7.43 -13.86
N GLU A 368 6.44 -6.26 -14.37
CA GLU A 368 6.70 -5.97 -15.78
C GLU A 368 7.75 -6.91 -16.39
N GLN A 369 8.83 -7.19 -15.65
CA GLN A 369 9.85 -8.16 -16.07
C GLN A 369 9.26 -9.56 -16.29
N HIS A 370 8.31 -9.96 -15.44
CA HIS A 370 7.61 -11.22 -15.58
C HIS A 370 6.64 -11.17 -16.76
N ALA A 371 5.89 -10.08 -16.93
CA ALA A 371 4.92 -9.94 -18.01
C ALA A 371 5.56 -10.10 -19.40
N VAL A 372 6.72 -9.48 -19.64
CA VAL A 372 7.46 -9.60 -20.91
C VAL A 372 8.05 -11.00 -21.08
N THR A 373 8.63 -11.59 -20.03
CA THR A 373 9.21 -12.95 -20.08
C THR A 373 8.14 -14.02 -20.29
N PHE A 374 6.99 -13.88 -19.61
CA PHE A 374 5.82 -14.74 -19.76
C PHE A 374 5.25 -14.67 -21.17
N ALA A 375 5.14 -13.47 -21.74
CA ALA A 375 4.77 -13.27 -23.14
C ALA A 375 5.76 -13.96 -24.10
N ALA A 376 7.06 -13.91 -23.84
CA ALA A 376 8.04 -14.59 -24.67
C ALA A 376 7.81 -16.12 -24.68
N GLY A 377 7.54 -16.73 -23.52
CA GLY A 377 7.17 -18.14 -23.41
C GLY A 377 5.91 -18.49 -24.21
N LEU A 378 4.86 -17.68 -24.08
CA LEU A 378 3.61 -17.84 -24.86
C LEU A 378 3.86 -17.74 -26.37
N ALA A 379 4.70 -16.80 -26.81
CA ALA A 379 5.02 -16.62 -28.21
C ALA A 379 5.80 -17.82 -28.79
N LEU A 380 6.73 -18.39 -28.02
CA LEU A 380 7.48 -19.59 -28.41
C LEU A 380 6.57 -20.81 -28.60
N GLU A 381 5.51 -20.92 -27.79
CA GLU A 381 4.47 -21.96 -27.92
C GLU A 381 3.37 -21.61 -28.95
N GLY A 382 3.63 -20.65 -29.84
CA GLY A 382 2.78 -20.36 -31.00
C GLY A 382 1.57 -19.46 -30.73
N MET A 383 1.46 -18.89 -29.53
CA MET A 383 0.45 -17.87 -29.20
C MET A 383 0.84 -16.49 -29.73
N ARG A 384 -0.10 -15.53 -29.67
CA ARG A 384 0.12 -14.13 -30.06
C ARG A 384 -0.16 -13.20 -28.86
N PRO A 385 0.78 -13.12 -27.91
CA PRO A 385 0.61 -12.27 -26.74
C PRO A 385 0.78 -10.79 -27.10
N VAL A 386 -0.04 -9.95 -26.47
CA VAL A 386 0.07 -8.49 -26.49
C VAL A 386 0.26 -8.04 -25.04
N VAL A 387 1.45 -7.53 -24.74
CA VAL A 387 1.77 -6.93 -23.43
C VAL A 387 1.39 -5.46 -23.48
N ALA A 388 0.31 -5.08 -22.82
CA ALA A 388 -0.11 -3.69 -22.68
C ALA A 388 0.53 -3.10 -21.42
N ILE A 389 1.49 -2.21 -21.62
CA ILE A 389 2.36 -1.64 -20.57
C ILE A 389 2.63 -0.17 -20.89
N TYR A 390 2.77 0.66 -19.86
CA TYR A 390 3.12 2.07 -20.06
C TYR A 390 4.60 2.20 -20.42
N SER A 391 4.92 3.17 -21.28
CA SER A 391 6.30 3.42 -21.73
C SER A 391 7.28 3.71 -20.59
N THR A 392 6.83 4.19 -19.43
CA THR A 392 7.72 4.44 -18.29
C THR A 392 8.00 3.19 -17.46
N PHE A 393 7.23 2.10 -17.63
CA PHE A 393 7.38 0.85 -16.91
C PHE A 393 8.03 -0.26 -17.76
N LEU A 394 8.04 -0.08 -19.08
CA LEU A 394 8.81 -0.89 -20.03
C LEU A 394 10.24 -0.36 -20.12
#